data_AF-A0A673BXS4-F1
#
_entry.id   AF-A0A673BXS4-F1
#
_cell.length_a   1.000
_cell.length_b   1.000
_cell.length_c   1.000
_cell.angle_alpha   90.00
_cell.angle_beta   90.00
_cell.angle_gamma   90.00
#
_symmetry.space_group_name_H-M   'P 1'
#
loop_
_entity.id
_entity.type
_entity.pdbx_description
1 polymer ?
#
loop_
_entity_poly.entity_id
_entity_poly.type
_entity_poly.pdbx_seq_one_letter_code
_entity_poly.pdbx_strand_id
1 'polypeptide(L)' 'MEEGPYKYIRDGNGKVIRVIRIGTRKSQLARIQTDSVADKLKELYPDIHLDLICANVMT' A
#
# COMPACT_ATOMS: atom_id res chain seq x y z
N MET A 1 -19.35 5.19 -8.28
CA MET A 1 -18.73 4.00 -7.66
C MET A 1 -17.54 4.53 -6.90
N GLU A 2 -17.61 4.66 -5.58
CA GLU A 2 -16.43 5.05 -4.79
C GLU A 2 -15.32 4.04 -5.08
N GLU A 3 -14.12 4.51 -5.46
CA GLU A 3 -12.97 3.65 -5.57
C GLU A 3 -12.73 3.01 -4.21
N GLY A 4 -13.01 1.70 -4.08
CA GLY A 4 -12.61 0.95 -2.90
C GLY A 4 -11.10 1.07 -2.66
N PRO A 5 -10.59 0.66 -1.49
CA PRO A 5 -9.19 0.88 -1.09
C PRO A 5 -8.16 0.14 -1.95
N TYR A 6 -8.60 -0.60 -2.96
CA TYR A 6 -7.79 -1.44 -3.82
C TYR A 6 -7.68 -0.84 -5.22
N LYS A 7 -6.45 -0.75 -5.72
CA LYS A 7 -6.20 -0.49 -7.13
C LYS A 7 -5.89 -1.82 -7.81
N TYR A 8 -6.53 -2.10 -8.93
CA TYR A 8 -6.25 -3.29 -9.72
C TYR A 8 -5.30 -2.91 -10.86
N ILE A 9 -4.15 -3.56 -10.94
CA ILE A 9 -3.25 -3.45 -12.09
C ILE A 9 -3.33 -4.75 -12.88
N ARG A 10 -3.35 -4.67 -14.21
CA ARG A 10 -3.15 -5.84 -15.06
C ARG A 10 -1.67 -5.91 -15.43
N ASP A 11 -1.02 -7.03 -15.16
CA ASP A 11 0.31 -7.27 -15.73
C ASP A 11 0.21 -7.55 -17.25
N GLY A 12 1.34 -7.55 -17.95
CA GLY A 12 1.40 -7.83 -19.39
C GLY A 12 0.93 -9.23 -19.80
N ASN A 13 0.78 -10.16 -18.84
CA ASN A 13 0.23 -11.50 -19.02
C ASN A 13 -1.28 -11.58 -18.69
N GLY A 14 -1.92 -10.47 -18.36
CA GLY A 14 -3.35 -10.41 -18.02
C GLY A 14 -3.67 -10.82 -16.58
N LYS A 15 -2.66 -11.03 -15.72
CA LYS A 15 -2.88 -11.31 -14.29
C LYS A 15 -3.35 -10.03 -13.60
N VAL A 16 -4.50 -10.12 -12.91
CA VAL A 16 -5.03 -9.01 -12.11
C VAL A 16 -4.30 -8.99 -10.76
N ILE A 17 -3.44 -7.99 -10.57
CA ILE A 17 -2.72 -7.72 -9.33
C ILE A 17 -3.55 -6.75 -8.50
N ARG A 18 -3.81 -7.13 -7.24
CA ARG A 18 -4.45 -6.24 -6.26
C ARG A 18 -3.38 -5.45 -5.53
N VAL A 19 -3.47 -4.13 -5.64
CA VAL A 19 -2.59 -3.19 -4.93
C VAL A 19 -3.34 -2.60 -3.77
N ILE A 20 -2.76 -2.75 -2.59
CA ILE A 20 -3.25 -2.16 -1.34
C ILE A 20 -2.51 -0.84 -1.14
N ARG A 21 -3.27 0.25 -1.07
CA ARG A 21 -2.74 1.58 -0.78
C ARG A 21 -2.68 1.77 0.73
N ILE A 22 -1.49 2.01 1.26
CA ILE A 22 -1.26 2.27 2.69
C ILE A 22 -0.97 3.76 2.86
N GLY A 23 -1.89 4.47 3.52
CA GLY A 23 -1.71 5.87 3.88
C GLY A 23 -0.81 6.03 5.10
N THR A 24 0.16 6.95 5.04
CA THR A 24 1.01 7.30 6.19
C THR A 24 1.17 8.81 6.35
N ARG A 25 1.53 9.26 7.56
CA ARG A 25 1.87 10.66 7.82
C ARG A 25 3.25 10.97 7.25
N LYS A 26 3.49 12.23 6.88
CA LYS A 26 4.80 12.68 6.36
C LYS A 26 5.94 12.63 7.38
N SER A 27 5.65 12.51 8.68
CA SER A 27 6.69 12.44 9.69
C SER A 27 7.56 11.20 9.51
N GLN A 28 8.86 11.35 9.73
CA GLN A 28 9.83 10.26 9.56
C GLN A 28 9.47 9.04 10.43
N LEU A 29 9.02 9.27 11.66
CA LEU A 29 8.60 8.19 12.55
C LEU A 29 7.40 7.41 12.00
N ALA A 30 6.41 8.11 11.43
CA ALA A 30 5.24 7.44 10.85
C ALA A 30 5.63 6.61 9.62
N ARG A 31 6.55 7.11 8.79
CA ARG A 31 7.10 6.34 7.66
C ARG A 31 7.79 5.07 8.14
N ILE A 32 8.71 5.17 9.10
CA ILE A 32 9.42 4.01 9.67
C ILE A 32 8.45 2.97 10.25
N GLN A 33 7.43 3.42 10.99
CA GLN A 33 6.40 2.53 11.52
C GLN A 33 5.62 1.83 10.41
N THR A 34 5.27 2.57 9.35
CA THR A 34 4.51 2.02 8.23
C THR A 34 5.34 1.04 7.41
N ASP A 35 6.63 1.34 7.21
CA ASP A 35 7.57 0.49 6.51
C ASP A 35 7.71 -0.87 7.22
N SER A 36 7.82 -0.87 8.57
CA SER A 36 7.87 -2.10 9.35
C SER A 36 6.62 -2.98 9.19
N VAL A 37 5.43 -2.37 9.09
CA VAL A 37 4.18 -3.10 8.82
C VAL A 37 4.15 -3.61 7.38
N ALA A 38 4.59 -2.81 6.41
CA ALA A 38 4.63 -3.18 5.00
C ALA A 38 5.57 -4.36 4.75
N ASP A 39 6.73 -4.38 5.39
CA ASP A 39 7.70 -5.48 5.27
C ASP A 39 7.12 -6.78 5.84
N LYS A 40 6.48 -6.70 7.01
CA LYS A 40 5.83 -7.86 7.62
C LYS A 40 4.65 -8.41 6.79
N LEU A 41 3.93 -7.51 6.12
CA LEU A 41 2.87 -7.87 5.20
C LEU A 41 3.40 -8.57 3.94
N LYS A 42 4.56 -8.15 3.41
CA LYS A 42 5.22 -8.82 2.28
C LYS A 42 5.75 -10.20 2.66
N GLU A 43 6.27 -10.36 3.87
CA GLU A 43 6.71 -11.67 4.37
C GLU A 43 5.56 -12.68 4.45
N LEU A 44 4.41 -12.25 4.98
CA LEU A 44 3.23 -13.11 5.13
C LEU A 44 2.51 -13.37 3.81
N TYR A 45 2.52 -12.41 2.90
CA TYR A 45 1.80 -12.48 1.63
C TYR A 45 2.66 -11.97 0.47
N PRO A 46 3.59 -12.78 -0.07
CA PRO A 46 4.52 -12.32 -1.10
C PRO A 46 3.84 -11.86 -2.41
N ASP A 47 2.61 -12.30 -2.65
CA ASP A 47 1.85 -11.94 -3.86
C ASP A 47 1.15 -10.57 -3.78
N ILE A 48 1.06 -9.94 -2.60
CA ILE A 48 0.40 -8.64 -2.47
C ILE A 48 1.33 -7.51 -2.88
N HIS A 49 0.78 -6.53 -3.59
CA HIS A 49 1.50 -5.32 -3.95
C HIS A 49 1.05 -4.20 -3.01
N LEU A 50 2.01 -3.54 -2.37
CA LEU A 50 1.77 -2.45 -1.44
C LEU A 50 2.26 -1.14 -2.04
N ASP A 51 1.45 -0.09 -1.93
CA ASP A 51 1.79 1.26 -2.39
C ASP A 51 1.67 2.25 -1.22
N LEU A 52 2.77 2.93 -0.88
CA LEU A 52 2.85 3.82 0.27
C LEU A 52 2.50 5.25 -0.16
N ILE A 53 1.41 5.78 0.37
CA ILE A 53 0.94 7.13 0.07
C ILE A 53 1.17 8.02 1.30
N CYS A 54 2.05 9.00 1.16
CA CYS A 54 2.21 10.04 2.18
C CYS A 54 1.04 11.02 2.09
N ALA A 55 0.08 10.90 3.01
CA ALA A 55 -1.02 11.85 3.16
C ALA A 55 -0.63 12.96 4.14
N ASN A 56 -0.98 14.20 3.79
CA ASN A 56 -1.10 15.24 4.81
C ASN A 56 -2.37 14.93 5.61
N VAL A 57 -2.22 14.46 6.84
CA VAL A 57 -3.32 14.52 7.80
C VAL A 57 -3.52 16.00 8.11
N MET A 58 -4.56 16.63 7.54
CA MET A 58 -5.15 17.79 8.18
C MET A 58 -5.83 17.24 9.43
N THR A 59 -5.27 17.63 10.58
CA THR A 59 -5.69 17.27 11.94
C THR A 59 -7.16 17.58 12.18
#